data_AF-A0A1H2LDU4-F1
#
_entry.id   AF-A0A1H2LDU4-F1
#
_cell.length_a   1.000
_cell.length_b   1.000
_cell.length_c   1.000
_cell.angle_alpha   90.00
_cell.angle_beta   90.00
_cell.angle_gamma   90.00
#
_symmetry.space_group_name_H-M   'P 1'
#
loop_
_entity.id
_entity.type
_entity.pdbx_description
1 polymer ?
#
loop_
_entity_poly.entity_id
_entity_poly.type
_entity_poly.pdbx_seq_one_letter_code
_entity_poly.pdbx_strand_id
1 'polypeptide(L)'
;MRRYQTACRRSTSPTPDAADSGANGTRMREPRSRSSRPRSSPESPGSISNCHSPLRFSQRGRQAGEPVGVGMDENKTVELSDGRVMLNSRDSHGSGYRKVAISTDGGVTYGEVSIDRELPDPANNASIVRAFPNAPAGSARAKVLLFSNAASTSARNIGTVRMSCDDGETWPVARVFRTGSMSYSTLATLPNGNVGLLYEPGSGIRLAEFNLAWLEGLCLGVAAPDATVEKGTTATVDIAVEAQGFTATRITGAELAVPAGWAAEVSGALPVTLVPGRTATLTANVTVPAEAAGGTYPVPVTNSDRAGRTGRGTITITVPKGPDDVDGRITVSGGELQNPQTDGYQVGDVLRFHYQVTNLSDATTTVLPTGNLRNLDPAVDAVNCRFRNLAARASYTCTFANHVLTRADLDAGHFTPVTRWTSTSGASVSVVDHTGERVDLTG
;
A
#
# COMPACT_ATOMS: atom_id res chain seq x y z
N MET A 1 -38.97 20.14 -39.73
CA MET A 1 -40.32 19.86 -39.17
C MET A 1 -40.24 18.49 -38.51
N ARG A 2 -40.57 18.22 -37.24
CA ARG A 2 -41.55 18.79 -36.31
C ARG A 2 -40.92 19.11 -34.95
N ARG A 3 -41.48 20.13 -34.29
CA ARG A 3 -41.22 20.57 -32.92
C ARG A 3 -41.95 19.65 -31.93
N TYR A 4 -41.37 19.43 -30.76
CA TYR A 4 -42.16 19.28 -29.52
C TYR A 4 -41.60 20.23 -28.47
N GLN A 5 -42.39 21.26 -28.18
CA GLN A 5 -42.26 22.10 -27.01
C GLN A 5 -42.85 21.34 -25.82
N THR A 6 -42.13 21.29 -24.71
CA THR A 6 -42.74 21.13 -23.40
C THR A 6 -42.33 22.35 -22.58
N ALA A 7 -43.30 23.24 -22.35
CA ALA A 7 -43.14 24.42 -21.53
C ALA A 7 -43.08 24.02 -20.05
N CYS A 8 -42.05 24.48 -19.34
CA CYS A 8 -42.17 24.75 -17.91
C CYS A 8 -41.34 25.99 -17.56
N ARG A 9 -42.08 26.98 -17.04
CA ARG A 9 -41.76 28.31 -16.49
C ARG A 9 -40.29 28.79 -16.44
N ARG A 10 -40.09 30.00 -17.00
CA ARG A 10 -39.01 30.93 -16.64
C ARG A 10 -39.00 31.18 -15.13
N SER A 11 -37.89 30.84 -14.49
CA SER A 11 -37.39 31.55 -13.30
C SER A 11 -36.32 32.52 -13.78
N THR A 12 -36.42 33.76 -13.32
CA THR A 12 -35.61 34.91 -13.71
C THR A 12 -34.17 34.82 -13.18
N SER A 13 -33.23 35.16 -14.07
CA SER A 13 -31.86 35.65 -13.84
C SER A 13 -30.81 34.71 -13.23
N PRO A 14 -29.63 34.56 -13.87
CA PRO A 14 -28.46 33.97 -13.22
C PRO A 14 -27.89 35.01 -12.25
N THR A 15 -27.91 34.73 -10.95
CA THR A 15 -26.97 35.41 -10.05
C THR A 15 -25.55 34.98 -10.41
N PRO A 16 -24.57 35.90 -10.42
CA PRO A 16 -23.18 35.59 -10.73
C PRO A 16 -22.62 34.63 -9.69
N ASP A 17 -21.53 33.95 -10.08
CA ASP A 17 -20.64 33.13 -9.26
C ASP A 17 -20.89 33.29 -7.75
N ALA A 18 -21.34 32.21 -7.12
CA ALA A 18 -21.34 32.11 -5.67
C ALA A 18 -19.90 32.33 -5.20
N ALA A 19 -19.65 33.56 -4.78
CA ALA A 19 -18.47 33.99 -4.09
C ALA A 19 -18.18 32.97 -2.99
N ASP A 20 -16.90 32.62 -2.90
CA ASP A 20 -16.28 31.89 -1.82
C ASP A 20 -16.84 32.37 -0.48
N SER A 21 -17.83 31.64 0.06
CA SER A 21 -18.31 31.88 1.41
C SER A 21 -17.25 31.30 2.34
N GLY A 22 -16.19 32.08 2.55
CA GLY A 22 -15.15 31.90 3.56
C GLY A 22 -15.68 32.02 4.99
N ALA A 23 -16.80 31.34 5.29
CA ALA A 23 -17.34 31.22 6.62
C ALA A 23 -16.59 30.10 7.38
N ASN A 24 -15.43 30.45 7.91
CA ASN A 24 -14.80 30.01 9.18
C ASN A 24 -15.35 28.74 9.87
N GLY A 25 -15.43 27.63 9.14
CA GLY A 25 -15.83 26.33 9.66
C GLY A 25 -14.69 25.32 9.54
N THR A 26 -13.76 25.32 10.49
CA THR A 26 -12.70 24.29 10.60
C THR A 26 -13.16 23.05 11.36
N ARG A 27 -14.46 22.89 11.62
CA ARG A 27 -15.02 21.73 12.31
C ARG A 27 -16.00 21.00 11.42
N MET A 28 -15.74 19.70 11.24
CA MET A 28 -16.72 18.76 10.71
C MET A 28 -17.96 18.78 11.60
N ARG A 29 -19.14 18.90 10.98
CA ARG A 29 -20.41 18.98 11.69
C ARG A 29 -21.12 17.64 11.66
N GLU A 30 -21.63 17.20 12.80
CA GLU A 30 -22.65 16.14 12.87
C GLU A 30 -24.02 16.83 12.98
N PRO A 31 -24.96 16.62 12.03
CA PRO A 31 -26.29 17.17 12.15
C PRO A 31 -27.00 16.58 13.38
N ARG A 32 -27.65 17.43 14.19
CA ARG A 32 -28.40 17.00 15.38
C ARG A 32 -29.59 16.14 14.94
N SER A 33 -29.57 14.84 15.26
CA SER A 33 -30.70 13.96 14.95
C SER A 33 -31.90 14.27 15.86
N ARG A 34 -33.07 14.51 15.25
CA ARG A 34 -34.37 14.27 15.90
C ARG A 34 -34.79 12.85 15.52
N SER A 35 -34.83 11.95 16.49
CA SER A 35 -35.13 10.54 16.31
C SER A 35 -36.62 10.30 16.01
N SER A 36 -36.93 9.73 14.85
CA SER A 36 -38.14 8.91 14.65
C SER A 36 -37.72 7.59 13.98
N ARG A 37 -37.93 6.46 14.67
CA ARG A 37 -37.60 5.11 14.20
C ARG A 37 -38.69 4.58 13.26
N PRO A 38 -38.30 3.82 12.22
CA PRO A 38 -39.05 2.63 11.84
C PRO A 38 -38.19 1.36 11.85
N ARG A 39 -38.81 0.22 12.21
CA ARG A 39 -38.26 -1.14 12.17
C ARG A 39 -38.48 -1.77 10.79
N SER A 40 -37.51 -2.53 10.30
CA SER A 40 -37.70 -3.91 9.78
C SER A 40 -36.38 -4.47 9.23
N SER A 41 -36.17 -5.78 9.44
CA SER A 41 -35.03 -6.58 8.99
C SER A 41 -35.24 -7.14 7.58
N PRO A 42 -34.18 -7.57 6.88
CA PRO A 42 -34.26 -8.87 6.22
C PRO A 42 -33.00 -9.73 6.33
N GLU A 43 -33.22 -11.03 6.16
CA GLU A 43 -32.28 -12.16 6.18
C GLU A 43 -31.38 -12.21 4.93
N SER A 44 -30.26 -12.94 5.03
CA SER A 44 -29.39 -13.40 3.92
C SER A 44 -29.43 -14.94 3.87
N PRO A 45 -29.19 -15.60 2.72
CA PRO A 45 -27.80 -15.98 2.39
C PRO A 45 -27.47 -16.12 0.88
N GLY A 46 -26.16 -16.13 0.56
CA GLY A 46 -25.65 -16.70 -0.70
C GLY A 46 -24.33 -16.10 -1.18
N SER A 47 -23.24 -16.86 -1.08
CA SER A 47 -21.91 -16.52 -1.59
C SER A 47 -21.89 -16.50 -3.14
N ILE A 48 -21.51 -15.36 -3.73
CA ILE A 48 -21.23 -15.20 -5.16
C ILE A 48 -19.77 -14.79 -5.27
N SER A 49 -19.00 -15.52 -6.08
CA SER A 49 -17.65 -15.13 -6.47
C SER A 49 -17.76 -13.91 -7.38
N ASN A 50 -17.29 -12.75 -6.90
CA ASN A 50 -17.60 -11.45 -7.49
C ASN A 50 -16.56 -11.00 -8.51
N CYS A 51 -16.85 -11.20 -9.80
CA CYS A 51 -16.34 -10.32 -10.85
C CYS A 51 -17.27 -9.09 -10.92
N HIS A 52 -16.75 -7.87 -10.80
CA HIS A 52 -17.56 -6.64 -10.85
C HIS A 52 -17.29 -5.85 -12.13
N SER A 53 -18.30 -5.74 -13.01
CA SER A 53 -18.32 -4.81 -14.14
C SER A 53 -19.07 -3.54 -13.76
N PRO A 54 -18.57 -2.33 -14.08
CA PRO A 54 -19.34 -1.11 -13.92
C PRO A 54 -20.56 -1.10 -14.87
N LEU A 55 -21.72 -0.70 -14.33
CA LEU A 55 -22.99 -0.63 -15.07
C LEU A 55 -23.18 0.74 -15.71
N ARG A 56 -23.53 0.79 -17.00
CA ARG A 56 -23.96 2.03 -17.67
C ARG A 56 -25.44 2.31 -17.45
N PHE A 57 -25.77 3.60 -17.35
CA PHE A 57 -27.14 4.11 -17.36
C PHE A 57 -27.44 4.78 -18.70
N SER A 58 -28.32 4.20 -19.51
CA SER A 58 -29.03 4.93 -20.57
C SER A 58 -30.52 4.97 -20.23
N GLN A 59 -31.25 5.99 -20.72
CA GLN A 59 -32.72 6.06 -20.56
C GLN A 59 -33.47 4.90 -21.27
N ARG A 60 -32.77 3.96 -21.93
CA ARG A 60 -33.36 2.86 -22.75
C ARG A 60 -32.90 1.45 -22.37
N GLY A 61 -32.11 1.27 -21.32
CA GLY A 61 -31.64 -0.05 -20.86
C GLY A 61 -30.33 0.01 -20.07
N ARG A 62 -30.05 -1.06 -19.31
CA ARG A 62 -28.79 -1.28 -18.58
C ARG A 62 -27.99 -2.37 -19.28
N GLN A 63 -26.69 -2.12 -19.46
CA GLN A 63 -25.76 -3.11 -20.02
C GLN A 63 -24.47 -3.06 -19.20
N ALA A 64 -23.90 -4.22 -18.91
CA ALA A 64 -22.57 -4.33 -18.33
C ALA A 64 -21.51 -4.03 -19.42
N GLY A 65 -20.44 -3.33 -19.04
CA GLY A 65 -19.20 -3.30 -19.82
C GLY A 65 -18.40 -4.60 -19.69
N GLU A 66 -17.17 -4.60 -20.17
CA GLU A 66 -16.24 -5.73 -20.03
C GLU A 66 -15.71 -5.81 -18.58
N PRO A 67 -15.67 -7.01 -17.98
CA PRO A 67 -14.99 -7.21 -16.70
C PRO A 67 -13.48 -6.89 -16.81
N VAL A 68 -12.88 -6.39 -15.73
CA VAL A 68 -11.44 -6.08 -15.68
C VAL A 68 -10.81 -6.59 -14.39
N GLY A 69 -9.57 -7.09 -14.48
CA GLY A 69 -8.75 -7.47 -13.33
C GLY A 69 -9.10 -8.80 -12.66
N VAL A 70 -8.25 -9.19 -11.71
CA VAL A 70 -8.44 -10.35 -10.82
C VAL A 70 -8.22 -9.93 -9.37
N GLY A 71 -8.86 -10.62 -8.43
CA GLY A 71 -8.87 -10.20 -7.03
C GLY A 71 -9.46 -8.80 -6.84
N MET A 72 -10.44 -8.45 -7.68
CA MET A 72 -11.22 -7.22 -7.53
C MET A 72 -12.31 -7.45 -6.49
N ASP A 73 -12.95 -6.37 -6.06
CA ASP A 73 -14.11 -6.39 -5.16
C ASP A 73 -14.86 -5.04 -5.35
N GLU A 74 -15.64 -4.60 -4.36
CA GLU A 74 -16.34 -3.32 -4.34
C GLU A 74 -15.51 -2.16 -4.91
N ASN A 75 -15.97 -1.61 -6.02
CA ASN A 75 -15.30 -0.57 -6.78
C ASN A 75 -16.20 0.63 -7.04
N LYS A 76 -15.58 1.78 -7.26
CA LYS A 76 -16.25 3.05 -7.58
C LYS A 76 -15.59 3.67 -8.80
N THR A 77 -16.34 4.49 -9.52
CA THR A 77 -15.85 5.18 -10.71
C THR A 77 -16.01 6.68 -10.58
N VAL A 78 -15.05 7.43 -11.12
CA VAL A 78 -15.12 8.89 -11.23
C VAL A 78 -14.64 9.35 -12.60
N GLU A 79 -15.33 10.31 -13.18
CA GLU A 79 -14.92 10.95 -14.44
C GLU A 79 -13.83 11.99 -14.15
N LEU A 80 -12.69 11.84 -14.82
CA LEU A 80 -11.51 12.71 -14.72
C LEU A 80 -11.69 13.97 -15.57
N SER A 81 -10.79 14.94 -15.41
CA SER A 81 -10.89 16.24 -16.08
C SER A 81 -10.87 16.14 -17.62
N ASP A 82 -10.28 15.09 -18.17
CA ASP A 82 -10.17 14.81 -19.60
C ASP A 82 -11.26 13.86 -20.15
N GLY A 83 -12.23 13.47 -19.30
CA GLY A 83 -13.34 12.57 -19.67
C GLY A 83 -13.01 11.08 -19.58
N ARG A 84 -11.77 10.70 -19.24
CA ARG A 84 -11.47 9.31 -18.84
C ARG A 84 -12.24 8.95 -17.58
N VAL A 85 -12.50 7.66 -17.38
CA VAL A 85 -13.17 7.15 -16.17
C VAL A 85 -12.16 6.35 -15.37
N MET A 86 -11.81 6.85 -14.19
CA MET A 86 -11.04 6.08 -13.22
C MET A 86 -11.94 5.11 -12.48
N LEU A 87 -11.50 3.86 -12.35
CA LEU A 87 -12.05 2.86 -11.43
C LEU A 87 -11.09 2.73 -10.25
N ASN A 88 -11.61 2.85 -9.03
CA ASN A 88 -10.89 2.62 -7.78
C ASN A 88 -11.57 1.46 -7.04
N SER A 89 -10.83 0.38 -6.77
CA SER A 89 -11.35 -0.90 -6.30
C SER A 89 -10.71 -1.35 -5.00
N ARG A 90 -11.53 -2.01 -4.19
CA ARG A 90 -11.07 -2.82 -3.07
C ARG A 90 -10.34 -4.04 -3.62
N ASP A 91 -9.24 -4.41 -2.99
CA ASP A 91 -8.47 -5.59 -3.35
C ASP A 91 -8.86 -6.79 -2.48
N SER A 92 -9.46 -7.82 -3.08
CA SER A 92 -9.79 -9.07 -2.38
C SER A 92 -8.60 -10.00 -2.18
N HIS A 93 -7.45 -9.74 -2.83
CA HIS A 93 -6.19 -10.41 -2.48
C HIS A 93 -5.52 -9.84 -1.24
N GLY A 94 -5.98 -8.68 -0.74
CA GLY A 94 -5.48 -8.10 0.49
C GLY A 94 -4.03 -7.60 0.40
N SER A 95 -3.64 -6.94 -0.70
CA SER A 95 -2.31 -6.31 -0.81
C SER A 95 -2.05 -5.21 0.22
N GLY A 96 -3.09 -4.74 0.92
CA GLY A 96 -3.04 -3.62 1.85
C GLY A 96 -3.31 -2.27 1.18
N TYR A 97 -3.74 -2.25 -0.08
CA TYR A 97 -3.89 -1.03 -0.89
C TYR A 97 -5.09 -1.08 -1.83
N ARG A 98 -5.46 0.08 -2.40
CA ARG A 98 -6.47 0.16 -3.47
C ARG A 98 -5.91 -0.31 -4.81
N LYS A 99 -6.77 -0.86 -5.66
CA LYS A 99 -6.49 -1.10 -7.08
C LYS A 99 -7.09 0.02 -7.93
N VAL A 100 -6.40 0.41 -9.00
CA VAL A 100 -6.85 1.46 -9.93
C VAL A 100 -6.77 0.96 -11.37
N ALA A 101 -7.73 1.35 -12.20
CA ALA A 101 -7.71 1.16 -13.65
C ALA A 101 -8.38 2.35 -14.35
N ILE A 102 -7.96 2.66 -15.58
CA ILE A 102 -8.47 3.80 -16.34
C ILE A 102 -9.19 3.32 -17.60
N SER A 103 -10.37 3.88 -17.85
CA SER A 103 -11.12 3.72 -19.09
C SER A 103 -11.06 4.99 -19.95
N THR A 104 -10.91 4.82 -21.25
CA THR A 104 -10.92 5.91 -22.25
C THR A 104 -12.18 5.92 -23.12
N ASP A 105 -13.10 4.98 -22.91
CA ASP A 105 -14.33 4.83 -23.70
C ASP A 105 -15.60 5.12 -22.89
N GLY A 106 -15.46 5.67 -21.68
CA GLY A 106 -16.56 5.99 -20.77
C GLY A 106 -16.99 4.83 -19.85
N GLY A 107 -16.12 3.84 -19.65
CA GLY A 107 -16.33 2.69 -18.77
C GLY A 107 -16.93 1.46 -19.45
N VAL A 108 -16.79 1.31 -20.79
CA VAL A 108 -17.04 -0.01 -21.44
C VAL A 108 -15.88 -0.94 -21.15
N THR A 109 -14.65 -0.50 -21.42
CA THR A 109 -13.41 -1.25 -21.17
C THR A 109 -12.48 -0.46 -20.27
N TYR A 110 -11.58 -1.14 -19.56
CA TYR A 110 -10.56 -0.55 -18.71
C TYR A 110 -9.19 -1.12 -19.10
N GLY A 111 -8.15 -0.29 -18.96
CA GLY A 111 -6.76 -0.72 -19.14
C GLY A 111 -6.27 -1.62 -17.99
N GLU A 112 -4.94 -1.70 -17.87
CA GLU A 112 -4.28 -2.48 -16.83
C GLU A 112 -4.69 -2.03 -15.42
N VAL A 113 -4.82 -3.02 -14.52
CA VAL A 113 -5.09 -2.78 -13.10
C VAL A 113 -3.76 -2.68 -12.36
N SER A 114 -3.52 -1.55 -11.70
CA SER A 114 -2.35 -1.35 -10.84
C SER A 114 -2.75 -1.25 -9.37
N ILE A 115 -1.79 -1.49 -8.47
CA ILE A 115 -1.95 -1.22 -7.03
C ILE A 115 -1.46 0.21 -6.76
N ASP A 116 -2.32 1.02 -6.15
CA ASP A 116 -1.99 2.39 -5.75
C ASP A 116 -1.51 2.42 -4.29
N ARG A 117 -0.19 2.60 -4.12
CA ARG A 117 0.46 2.58 -2.81
C ARG A 117 0.28 3.88 -2.01
N GLU A 118 -0.26 4.94 -2.59
CA GLU A 118 -0.65 6.16 -1.84
C GLU A 118 -1.98 5.97 -1.07
N LEU A 119 -2.72 4.91 -1.40
CA LEU A 119 -4.04 4.60 -0.85
C LEU A 119 -4.02 3.28 -0.05
N PRO A 120 -3.48 3.26 1.19
CA PRO A 120 -3.54 2.10 2.07
C PRO A 120 -5.00 1.74 2.41
N ASP A 121 -5.32 0.45 2.35
CA ASP A 121 -6.67 -0.09 2.50
C ASP A 121 -6.65 -1.53 3.09
N PRO A 122 -7.49 -1.85 4.08
CA PRO A 122 -7.48 -3.14 4.77
C PRO A 122 -8.43 -4.15 4.11
N ALA A 123 -8.55 -4.14 2.78
CA ALA A 123 -9.58 -4.83 2.02
C ALA A 123 -11.01 -4.42 2.47
N ASN A 124 -11.34 -3.14 2.28
CA ASN A 124 -12.60 -2.52 2.71
C ASN A 124 -13.24 -1.67 1.60
N ASN A 125 -14.50 -1.27 1.77
CA ASN A 125 -15.15 -0.35 0.82
C ASN A 125 -14.60 1.09 1.00
N ALA A 126 -14.67 1.88 -0.05
CA ALA A 126 -14.23 3.27 -0.09
C ALA A 126 -15.12 4.10 -1.02
N SER A 127 -14.91 5.41 -1.07
CA SER A 127 -15.55 6.28 -2.07
C SER A 127 -14.60 7.26 -2.68
N ILE A 128 -14.87 7.64 -3.94
CA ILE A 128 -14.14 8.67 -4.69
C ILE A 128 -15.15 9.52 -5.46
N VAL A 129 -15.01 10.84 -5.40
CA VAL A 129 -15.90 11.81 -6.07
C VAL A 129 -15.11 13.01 -6.59
N ARG A 130 -15.63 13.70 -7.61
CA ARG A 130 -15.13 15.04 -7.97
C ARG A 130 -15.54 16.04 -6.89
N ALA A 131 -14.60 16.87 -6.42
CA ALA A 131 -14.91 17.98 -5.51
C ALA A 131 -15.78 19.05 -6.21
N PHE A 132 -15.55 19.25 -7.50
CA PHE A 132 -16.26 20.21 -8.33
C PHE A 132 -16.90 19.50 -9.53
N PRO A 133 -18.04 18.82 -9.36
CA PRO A 133 -18.65 18.00 -10.41
C PRO A 133 -19.08 18.81 -11.63
N ASN A 134 -19.41 20.10 -11.44
CA ASN A 134 -19.83 21.00 -12.53
C ASN A 134 -18.68 21.83 -13.14
N ALA A 135 -17.42 21.54 -12.78
CA ALA A 135 -16.28 22.24 -13.35
C ALA A 135 -16.12 21.90 -14.85
N PRO A 136 -15.73 22.86 -15.70
CA PRO A 136 -15.47 22.59 -17.12
C PRO A 136 -14.37 21.54 -17.31
N ALA A 137 -14.52 20.71 -18.34
CA ALA A 137 -13.50 19.74 -18.75
C ALA A 137 -12.13 20.43 -18.94
N GLY A 138 -11.05 19.75 -18.52
CA GLY A 138 -9.67 20.23 -18.57
C GLY A 138 -9.30 21.33 -17.57
N SER A 139 -10.26 21.90 -16.83
CA SER A 139 -9.97 22.93 -15.84
C SER A 139 -9.26 22.36 -14.61
N ALA A 140 -8.44 23.17 -13.92
CA ALA A 140 -7.79 22.76 -12.67
C ALA A 140 -8.81 22.27 -11.62
N ARG A 141 -10.02 22.86 -11.57
CA ARG A 141 -11.09 22.41 -10.66
C ARG A 141 -11.64 21.04 -11.03
N ALA A 142 -11.69 20.69 -12.31
CA ALA A 142 -12.14 19.38 -12.75
C ALA A 142 -11.18 18.25 -12.34
N LYS A 143 -9.90 18.59 -12.08
CA LYS A 143 -8.87 17.65 -11.60
C LYS A 143 -8.97 17.29 -10.12
N VAL A 144 -9.81 17.98 -9.34
CA VAL A 144 -9.85 17.79 -7.89
C VAL A 144 -10.76 16.64 -7.51
N LEU A 145 -10.17 15.61 -6.93
CA LEU A 145 -10.84 14.41 -6.43
C LEU A 145 -10.80 14.36 -4.90
N LEU A 146 -11.87 13.84 -4.30
CA LEU A 146 -11.93 13.49 -2.88
C LEU A 146 -12.11 12.00 -2.73
N PHE A 147 -11.35 11.41 -1.81
CA PHE A 147 -11.40 9.99 -1.52
C PHE A 147 -11.61 9.75 -0.02
N SER A 148 -12.43 8.77 0.36
CA SER A 148 -12.62 8.36 1.75
C SER A 148 -12.46 6.86 1.93
N ASN A 149 -11.61 6.46 2.88
CA ASN A 149 -11.49 5.07 3.31
C ASN A 149 -10.93 4.94 4.73
N ALA A 150 -10.75 3.68 5.17
CA ALA A 150 -9.96 3.34 6.34
C ALA A 150 -8.48 3.32 5.93
N ALA A 151 -7.70 4.31 6.34
CA ALA A 151 -6.32 4.49 5.90
C ALA A 151 -5.34 3.62 6.71
N SER A 152 -5.48 2.31 6.55
CA SER A 152 -4.74 1.29 7.28
C SER A 152 -4.58 0.06 6.40
N THR A 153 -3.44 -0.63 6.49
CA THR A 153 -3.20 -1.86 5.71
C THR A 153 -3.70 -3.12 6.41
N SER A 154 -4.17 -3.02 7.66
CA SER A 154 -4.45 -4.19 8.51
C SER A 154 -5.81 -4.15 9.23
N ALA A 155 -6.41 -2.99 9.43
CA ALA A 155 -7.64 -2.87 10.21
C ALA A 155 -8.60 -1.80 9.67
N ARG A 156 -9.91 -2.01 9.87
CA ARG A 156 -10.97 -1.03 9.54
C ARG A 156 -11.04 0.08 10.59
N ASN A 157 -10.06 0.96 10.57
CA ASN A 157 -9.89 2.10 11.47
C ASN A 157 -9.25 3.29 10.73
N ILE A 158 -9.03 4.40 11.43
CA ILE A 158 -8.33 5.59 10.89
C ILE A 158 -9.03 6.09 9.61
N GLY A 159 -10.32 6.39 9.75
CA GLY A 159 -11.10 7.01 8.70
C GLY A 159 -10.49 8.33 8.25
N THR A 160 -10.12 8.39 6.97
CA THR A 160 -9.38 9.50 6.38
C THR A 160 -10.06 9.99 5.12
N VAL A 161 -10.10 11.31 4.95
CA VAL A 161 -10.41 11.94 3.66
C VAL A 161 -9.09 12.37 3.02
N ARG A 162 -8.89 12.02 1.75
CA ARG A 162 -7.77 12.45 0.93
C ARG A 162 -8.27 13.35 -0.19
N MET A 163 -7.42 14.25 -0.67
CA MET A 163 -7.69 15.10 -1.82
C MET A 163 -6.51 15.08 -2.79
N SER A 164 -6.83 14.86 -4.06
CA SER A 164 -5.93 14.99 -5.21
C SER A 164 -6.28 16.25 -5.98
N CYS A 165 -5.29 16.87 -6.63
CA CYS A 165 -5.46 18.06 -7.46
C CYS A 165 -5.00 17.84 -8.92
N ASP A 166 -4.76 16.59 -9.30
CA ASP A 166 -4.15 16.15 -10.56
C ASP A 166 -4.78 14.86 -11.11
N ASP A 167 -6.11 14.76 -11.05
CA ASP A 167 -6.87 13.60 -11.56
C ASP A 167 -6.55 12.26 -10.86
N GLY A 168 -6.05 12.33 -9.62
CA GLY A 168 -5.74 11.16 -8.79
C GLY A 168 -4.35 10.57 -9.03
N GLU A 169 -3.46 11.32 -9.70
CA GLU A 169 -2.04 10.93 -9.84
C GLU A 169 -1.30 11.03 -8.50
N THR A 170 -1.58 12.06 -7.69
CA THR A 170 -1.03 12.21 -6.33
C THR A 170 -2.10 12.60 -5.31
N TRP A 171 -1.87 12.27 -4.04
CA TRP A 171 -2.77 12.58 -2.91
C TRP A 171 -2.12 13.47 -1.85
N PRO A 172 -1.77 14.73 -2.17
CA PRO A 172 -0.95 15.59 -1.31
C PRO A 172 -1.64 16.03 -0.02
N VAL A 173 -2.96 15.88 0.07
CA VAL A 173 -3.76 16.33 1.21
C VAL A 173 -4.51 15.16 1.83
N ALA A 174 -4.40 15.00 3.14
CA ALA A 174 -5.14 14.00 3.89
C ALA A 174 -5.47 14.50 5.30
N ARG A 175 -6.70 14.25 5.76
CA ARG A 175 -7.13 14.52 7.14
C ARG A 175 -7.95 13.36 7.70
N VAL A 176 -7.56 12.92 8.91
CA VAL A 176 -8.30 11.90 9.67
C VAL A 176 -9.60 12.52 10.20
N PHE A 177 -10.74 11.92 9.86
CA PHE A 177 -12.03 12.28 10.44
C PHE A 177 -12.42 11.36 11.60
N ARG A 178 -11.80 10.18 11.72
CA ARG A 178 -12.06 9.23 12.81
C ARG A 178 -10.85 8.34 13.08
N THR A 179 -10.36 8.33 14.32
CA THR A 179 -9.23 7.49 14.74
C THR A 179 -9.63 6.05 15.08
N GLY A 180 -10.83 5.85 15.63
CA GLY A 180 -11.35 4.53 16.01
C GLY A 180 -11.93 3.71 14.85
N SER A 181 -12.78 2.73 15.18
CA SER A 181 -13.47 1.87 14.20
C SER A 181 -14.12 2.69 13.08
N MET A 182 -13.78 2.36 11.84
CA MET A 182 -14.33 2.98 10.64
C MET A 182 -14.33 1.96 9.50
N SER A 183 -15.53 1.49 9.12
CA SER A 183 -15.72 0.51 8.04
C SER A 183 -16.08 1.23 6.74
N TYR A 184 -17.31 1.09 6.23
CA TYR A 184 -17.65 1.67 4.93
C TYR A 184 -17.82 3.18 5.06
N SER A 185 -17.49 3.90 3.99
CA SER A 185 -17.70 5.35 3.89
C SER A 185 -18.09 5.73 2.47
N THR A 186 -18.96 6.74 2.35
CA THR A 186 -19.34 7.33 1.06
C THR A 186 -19.46 8.84 1.13
N LEU A 187 -18.90 9.50 0.10
CA LEU A 187 -18.91 10.94 -0.08
C LEU A 187 -20.03 11.38 -1.04
N ALA A 188 -20.52 12.61 -0.85
CA ALA A 188 -21.37 13.30 -1.81
C ALA A 188 -21.12 14.82 -1.74
N THR A 189 -20.94 15.47 -2.89
CA THR A 189 -20.90 16.94 -2.96
C THR A 189 -22.30 17.51 -2.77
N LEU A 190 -22.42 18.51 -1.91
CA LEU A 190 -23.70 19.13 -1.53
C LEU A 190 -23.91 20.45 -2.29
N PRO A 191 -25.16 20.89 -2.51
CA PRO A 191 -25.46 22.14 -3.24
C PRO A 191 -24.86 23.41 -2.62
N ASN A 192 -24.53 23.40 -1.33
CA ASN A 192 -23.89 24.50 -0.62
C ASN A 192 -22.36 24.54 -0.80
N GLY A 193 -21.77 23.63 -1.59
CA GLY A 193 -20.33 23.52 -1.79
C GLY A 193 -19.60 22.67 -0.75
N ASN A 194 -20.29 22.18 0.28
CA ASN A 194 -19.73 21.24 1.25
C ASN A 194 -19.77 19.80 0.73
N VAL A 195 -19.22 18.89 1.52
CA VAL A 195 -19.16 17.47 1.26
C VAL A 195 -19.82 16.71 2.41
N GLY A 196 -20.84 15.92 2.09
CA GLY A 196 -21.44 14.96 3.00
C GLY A 196 -20.63 13.67 3.02
N LEU A 197 -20.47 13.09 4.21
CA LEU A 197 -19.76 11.85 4.48
C LEU A 197 -20.64 10.94 5.34
N LEU A 198 -21.17 9.87 4.76
CA LEU A 198 -21.92 8.84 5.47
C LEU A 198 -21.00 7.64 5.71
N TYR A 199 -20.90 7.15 6.95
CA TYR A 199 -19.96 6.08 7.28
C TYR A 199 -20.41 5.20 8.45
N GLU A 200 -19.73 4.07 8.62
CA GLU A 200 -19.95 3.07 9.67
C GLU A 200 -18.93 3.23 10.82
N PRO A 201 -19.31 3.76 12.00
CA PRO A 201 -18.40 4.03 13.11
C PRO A 201 -18.11 2.81 14.01
N GLY A 202 -18.54 1.61 13.62
CA GLY A 202 -18.55 0.37 14.41
C GLY A 202 -19.95 -0.07 14.84
N SER A 203 -20.85 0.88 15.12
CA SER A 203 -22.27 0.61 15.36
C SER A 203 -23.18 1.63 14.66
N GLY A 204 -24.10 1.14 13.84
CA GLY A 204 -25.04 1.97 13.08
C GLY A 204 -24.39 2.76 11.94
N ILE A 205 -25.05 3.86 11.57
CA ILE A 205 -24.67 4.75 10.47
C ILE A 205 -24.54 6.17 10.99
N ARG A 206 -23.51 6.90 10.55
CA ARG A 206 -23.28 8.28 10.94
C ARG A 206 -23.06 9.17 9.72
N LEU A 207 -23.70 10.34 9.74
CA LEU A 207 -23.51 11.40 8.75
C LEU A 207 -22.64 12.51 9.33
N ALA A 208 -21.66 12.94 8.57
CA ALA A 208 -20.84 14.11 8.83
C ALA A 208 -20.83 15.04 7.60
N GLU A 209 -20.53 16.31 7.81
CA GLU A 209 -20.37 17.31 6.75
C GLU A 209 -19.10 18.13 6.98
N PHE A 210 -18.35 18.39 5.91
CA PHE A 210 -17.13 19.20 5.94
C PHE A 210 -16.98 20.06 4.67
N ASN A 211 -16.09 21.05 4.72
CA ASN A 211 -15.68 21.84 3.55
C ASN A 211 -14.18 21.64 3.26
N LEU A 212 -13.68 22.13 2.13
CA LEU A 212 -12.27 21.95 1.78
C LEU A 212 -11.30 22.65 2.74
N ALA A 213 -11.73 23.75 3.39
CA ALA A 213 -10.91 24.42 4.40
C ALA A 213 -10.63 23.52 5.62
N TRP A 214 -11.57 22.65 5.99
CA TRP A 214 -11.34 21.61 7.00
C TRP A 214 -10.24 20.63 6.58
N LEU A 215 -9.86 20.47 5.32
CA LEU A 215 -8.74 19.57 5.01
C LEU A 215 -7.39 20.14 5.43
N GLU A 216 -7.28 21.46 5.67
CA GLU A 216 -6.02 22.15 6.02
C GLU A 216 -4.87 21.81 5.04
N GLY A 217 -5.23 21.60 3.78
CA GLY A 217 -4.34 21.09 2.74
C GLY A 217 -3.84 22.14 1.76
N LEU A 218 -2.67 21.87 1.17
CA LEU A 218 -2.12 22.59 0.03
C LEU A 218 -2.05 21.64 -1.17
N CYS A 219 -2.63 22.04 -2.31
CA CYS A 219 -2.46 21.33 -3.59
C CYS A 219 -1.04 21.59 -4.12
N LEU A 220 -0.09 20.76 -3.66
CA LEU A 220 1.31 20.83 -4.07
C LEU A 220 1.71 19.49 -4.67
N GLY A 221 2.15 19.51 -5.94
CA GLY A 221 2.82 18.37 -6.55
C GLY A 221 4.27 18.33 -6.08
N VAL A 222 4.77 17.16 -5.70
CA VAL A 222 6.17 16.96 -5.32
C VAL A 222 6.77 15.92 -6.24
N ALA A 223 7.87 16.27 -6.89
CA ALA A 223 8.64 15.36 -7.73
C ALA A 223 10.13 15.55 -7.48
N ALA A 224 10.90 14.47 -7.59
CA ALA A 224 12.35 14.50 -7.57
C ALA A 224 12.87 13.39 -8.49
N PRO A 225 14.06 13.54 -9.08
CA PRO A 225 14.74 12.42 -9.71
C PRO A 225 15.05 11.34 -8.66
N ASP A 226 15.08 10.08 -9.09
CA ASP A 226 15.59 9.00 -8.23
C ASP A 226 17.02 9.32 -7.79
N ALA A 227 17.26 9.32 -6.49
CA ALA A 227 18.57 9.61 -5.93
C ALA A 227 19.19 8.34 -5.35
N THR A 228 20.43 8.06 -5.73
CA THR A 228 21.23 7.00 -5.11
C THR A 228 22.19 7.60 -4.09
N VAL A 229 22.18 7.07 -2.87
CA VAL A 229 23.03 7.56 -1.77
C VAL A 229 23.82 6.40 -1.19
N GLU A 230 25.14 6.50 -1.27
CA GLU A 230 26.05 5.48 -0.72
C GLU A 230 25.99 5.47 0.81
N LYS A 231 26.18 4.29 1.39
CA LYS A 231 26.22 4.13 2.85
C LYS A 231 27.33 4.98 3.46
N GLY A 232 27.03 5.69 4.54
CA GLY A 232 27.97 6.56 5.24
C GLY A 232 28.23 7.90 4.53
N THR A 233 27.43 8.26 3.53
CA THR A 233 27.62 9.48 2.75
C THR A 233 26.38 10.38 2.77
N THR A 234 26.55 11.61 2.28
CA THR A 234 25.48 12.57 2.05
C THR A 234 25.34 12.83 0.56
N ALA A 235 24.11 12.83 0.06
CA ALA A 235 23.79 13.25 -1.30
C ALA A 235 22.81 14.41 -1.30
N THR A 236 22.90 15.24 -2.33
CA THR A 236 21.99 16.35 -2.57
C THR A 236 20.89 15.91 -3.54
N VAL A 237 19.65 16.20 -3.19
CA VAL A 237 18.45 15.86 -3.97
C VAL A 237 17.66 17.13 -4.25
N ASP A 238 17.44 17.42 -5.53
CA ASP A 238 16.59 18.53 -5.96
C ASP A 238 15.13 18.08 -6.03
N ILE A 239 14.28 18.77 -5.27
CA ILE A 239 12.86 18.48 -5.11
C ILE A 239 12.07 19.60 -5.79
N ALA A 240 11.39 19.26 -6.87
CA ALA A 240 10.44 20.12 -7.55
C ALA A 240 9.11 20.15 -6.79
N VAL A 241 8.68 21.35 -6.39
CA VAL A 241 7.38 21.58 -5.74
C VAL A 241 6.53 22.47 -6.64
N GLU A 242 5.46 21.93 -7.20
CA GLU A 242 4.54 22.62 -8.10
C GLU A 242 3.27 23.07 -7.36
N ALA A 243 2.87 24.32 -7.54
CA ALA A 243 1.56 24.80 -7.08
C ALA A 243 0.43 24.33 -8.02
N GLN A 244 -0.23 23.23 -7.67
CA GLN A 244 -1.38 22.67 -8.40
C GLN A 244 -2.73 23.32 -8.01
N GLY A 245 -2.73 24.17 -6.97
CA GLY A 245 -3.92 24.85 -6.46
C GLY A 245 -4.44 25.98 -7.36
N PHE A 246 -5.47 26.68 -6.89
CA PHE A 246 -6.15 27.73 -7.66
C PHE A 246 -5.66 29.15 -7.38
N THR A 247 -4.92 29.32 -6.28
CA THR A 247 -4.47 30.62 -5.80
C THR A 247 -2.99 30.58 -5.47
N ALA A 248 -2.38 31.77 -5.40
CA ALA A 248 -0.98 31.89 -5.00
C ALA A 248 -0.78 31.29 -3.60
N THR A 249 0.19 30.41 -3.48
CA THR A 249 0.51 29.66 -2.25
C THR A 249 1.90 30.06 -1.77
N ARG A 250 2.00 30.49 -0.51
CA ARG A 250 3.27 30.84 0.12
C ARG A 250 3.75 29.70 1.00
N ILE A 251 4.75 28.97 0.54
CA ILE A 251 5.38 27.88 1.26
C ILE A 251 6.46 28.50 2.17
N THR A 252 6.46 28.12 3.44
CA THR A 252 7.37 28.64 4.47
C THR A 252 8.27 27.58 5.07
N GLY A 253 7.93 26.30 4.94
CA GLY A 253 8.74 25.20 5.46
C GLY A 253 8.60 23.95 4.59
N ALA A 254 9.61 23.10 4.66
CA ALA A 254 9.64 21.78 4.04
C ALA A 254 10.46 20.82 4.92
N GLU A 255 9.99 19.60 5.07
CA GLU A 255 10.59 18.57 5.92
C GLU A 255 10.56 17.21 5.22
N LEU A 256 11.64 16.43 5.36
CA LEU A 256 11.72 15.05 4.89
C LEU A 256 11.65 14.10 6.09
N ALA A 257 10.72 13.14 6.03
CA ALA A 257 10.64 12.06 7.00
C ALA A 257 11.57 10.91 6.59
N VAL A 258 12.85 11.01 6.94
CA VAL A 258 13.84 9.95 6.67
C VAL A 258 13.79 8.83 7.71
N PRO A 259 14.29 7.61 7.38
CA PRO A 259 14.37 6.50 8.33
C PRO A 259 15.16 6.86 9.60
N ALA A 260 14.89 6.13 10.69
CA ALA A 260 15.63 6.31 11.94
C ALA A 260 17.15 6.16 11.74
N GLY A 261 17.92 7.08 12.31
CA GLY A 261 19.39 7.12 12.17
C GLY A 261 19.89 7.88 10.94
N TRP A 262 19.03 8.19 9.98
CA TRP A 262 19.36 9.06 8.85
C TRP A 262 19.23 10.53 9.25
N ALA A 263 19.86 11.43 8.49
CA ALA A 263 19.66 12.86 8.62
C ALA A 263 19.20 13.47 7.29
N ALA A 264 18.35 14.48 7.36
CA ALA A 264 17.97 15.28 6.20
C ALA A 264 17.92 16.76 6.58
N GLU A 265 18.49 17.59 5.71
CA GLU A 265 18.42 19.05 5.82
C GLU A 265 17.85 19.62 4.52
N VAL A 266 16.75 20.38 4.62
CA VAL A 266 16.16 21.06 3.48
C VAL A 266 16.62 22.50 3.44
N SER A 267 17.13 22.90 2.29
CA SER A 267 17.59 24.24 1.98
C SER A 267 16.95 24.74 0.68
N GLY A 268 17.08 26.03 0.39
CA GLY A 268 16.51 26.65 -0.81
C GLY A 268 15.83 27.98 -0.50
N ALA A 269 15.13 28.52 -1.50
CA ALA A 269 14.49 29.83 -1.43
C ALA A 269 13.18 29.83 -0.61
N LEU A 270 13.20 29.31 0.62
CA LEU A 270 12.08 29.44 1.56
C LEU A 270 12.21 30.75 2.36
N PRO A 271 11.12 31.50 2.57
CA PRO A 271 9.78 31.25 2.04
C PRO A 271 9.65 31.58 0.55
N VAL A 272 8.89 30.76 -0.20
CA VAL A 272 8.60 30.98 -1.63
C VAL A 272 7.10 31.19 -1.86
N THR A 273 6.75 32.11 -2.75
CA THR A 273 5.37 32.28 -3.23
C THR A 273 5.26 31.71 -4.64
N LEU A 274 4.41 30.71 -4.81
CA LEU A 274 4.12 30.08 -6.09
C LEU A 274 2.72 30.47 -6.55
N VAL A 275 2.59 30.94 -7.80
CA VAL A 275 1.28 31.06 -8.46
C VAL A 275 0.92 29.72 -9.13
N PRO A 276 -0.38 29.44 -9.40
CA PRO A 276 -0.80 28.19 -10.01
C PRO A 276 0.00 27.79 -11.26
N GLY A 277 0.39 26.52 -11.35
CA GLY A 277 1.19 25.94 -12.43
C GLY A 277 2.68 26.33 -12.42
N ARG A 278 3.18 26.95 -11.33
CA ARG A 278 4.60 27.25 -11.16
C ARG A 278 5.25 26.31 -10.18
N THR A 279 6.50 26.01 -10.49
CA THR A 279 7.36 25.11 -9.71
C THR A 279 8.50 25.89 -9.05
N ALA A 280 8.81 25.55 -7.81
CA ALA A 280 10.06 25.91 -7.14
C ALA A 280 10.91 24.65 -6.93
N THR A 281 12.23 24.82 -6.92
CA THR A 281 13.16 23.76 -6.54
C THR A 281 13.62 23.99 -5.12
N LEU A 282 13.43 22.98 -4.27
CA LEU A 282 14.03 22.87 -2.94
C LEU A 282 15.19 21.89 -3.04
N THR A 283 16.23 22.08 -2.23
CA THR A 283 17.40 21.20 -2.22
C THR A 283 17.51 20.52 -0.87
N ALA A 284 17.47 19.20 -0.86
CA ALA A 284 17.59 18.39 0.36
C ALA A 284 18.92 17.65 0.38
N ASN A 285 19.70 17.82 1.45
CA ASN A 285 20.87 17.01 1.72
C ASN A 285 20.45 15.82 2.59
N VAL A 286 20.56 14.60 2.06
CA VAL A 286 20.18 13.36 2.75
C VAL A 286 21.44 12.58 3.10
N THR A 287 21.63 12.29 4.39
CA THR A 287 22.76 11.54 4.92
C THR A 287 22.30 10.14 5.31
N VAL A 288 22.94 9.13 4.71
CA VAL A 288 22.70 7.72 4.99
C VAL A 288 23.81 7.18 5.90
N PRO A 289 23.48 6.55 7.05
CA PRO A 289 24.48 6.00 7.93
C PRO A 289 25.18 4.77 7.31
N ALA A 290 26.39 4.45 7.78
CA ALA A 290 27.22 3.39 7.20
C ALA A 290 26.58 1.99 7.36
N GLU A 291 25.83 1.80 8.43
CA GLU A 291 25.12 0.58 8.80
C GLU A 291 23.72 0.47 8.17
N ALA A 292 23.30 1.44 7.35
CA ALA A 292 22.00 1.37 6.67
C ALA A 292 21.88 0.09 5.85
N ALA A 293 20.71 -0.54 5.86
CA ALA A 293 20.41 -1.62 4.93
C ALA A 293 20.38 -1.08 3.49
N GLY A 294 20.79 -1.91 2.53
CA GLY A 294 20.63 -1.57 1.12
C GLY A 294 19.18 -1.77 0.68
N GLY A 295 18.63 -0.85 -0.11
CA GLY A 295 17.23 -0.90 -0.50
C GLY A 295 16.71 0.37 -1.15
N THR A 296 15.41 0.39 -1.42
CA THR A 296 14.70 1.56 -1.92
C THR A 296 13.77 2.08 -0.84
N TYR A 297 13.91 3.36 -0.51
CA TYR A 297 13.25 4.02 0.60
C TYR A 297 12.33 5.13 0.05
N PRO A 298 11.00 5.00 0.20
CA PRO A 298 10.11 6.13 0.00
C PRO A 298 10.30 7.11 1.17
N VAL A 299 10.66 8.35 0.87
CA VAL A 299 10.87 9.43 1.83
C VAL A 299 9.76 10.46 1.67
N PRO A 300 8.81 10.53 2.62
CA PRO A 300 7.76 11.55 2.59
C PRO A 300 8.34 12.96 2.72
N VAL A 301 7.84 13.86 1.89
CA VAL A 301 8.11 15.31 1.94
C VAL A 301 6.85 16.02 2.41
N THR A 302 6.96 16.87 3.43
CA THR A 302 5.87 17.72 3.91
C THR A 302 6.23 19.18 3.72
N ASN A 303 5.49 19.86 2.83
CA ASN A 303 5.57 21.31 2.65
C ASN A 303 4.50 21.99 3.51
N SER A 304 4.84 23.11 4.13
CA SER A 304 3.94 23.85 5.01
C SER A 304 3.89 25.35 4.71
N ASP A 305 2.75 25.97 5.01
CA ASP A 305 2.61 27.42 5.03
C ASP A 305 2.58 28.00 6.45
N ARG A 306 2.51 29.32 6.56
CA ARG A 306 2.48 30.02 7.86
C ARG A 306 1.23 29.67 8.69
N ALA A 307 0.15 29.24 8.05
CA ALA A 307 -1.10 28.87 8.73
C ALA A 307 -1.07 27.40 9.22
N GLY A 308 0.02 26.67 8.97
CA GLY A 308 0.16 25.26 9.35
C GLY A 308 -0.55 24.29 8.38
N ARG A 309 -1.02 24.78 7.22
CA ARG A 309 -1.56 23.90 6.18
C ARG A 309 -0.43 23.12 5.54
N THR A 310 -0.70 21.91 5.10
CA THR A 310 0.34 21.03 4.53
C THR A 310 -0.02 20.46 3.17
N GLY A 311 0.99 20.32 2.31
CA GLY A 311 0.94 19.54 1.07
C GLY A 311 2.08 18.53 1.09
N ARG A 312 1.75 17.27 0.85
CA ARG A 312 2.67 16.14 0.98
C ARG A 312 2.99 15.52 -0.36
N GLY A 313 4.13 14.86 -0.44
CA GLY A 313 4.44 13.93 -1.51
C GLY A 313 5.53 12.97 -1.06
N THR A 314 6.05 12.17 -1.97
CA THR A 314 7.09 11.18 -1.65
C THR A 314 8.17 11.26 -2.70
N ILE A 315 9.43 11.21 -2.26
CA ILE A 315 10.59 11.04 -3.14
C ILE A 315 11.20 9.66 -2.88
N THR A 316 11.96 9.15 -3.84
CA THR A 316 12.61 7.84 -3.73
C THR A 316 14.11 8.01 -3.50
N ILE A 317 14.62 7.42 -2.42
CA ILE A 317 16.05 7.29 -2.17
C ILE A 317 16.46 5.83 -2.27
N THR A 318 17.46 5.53 -3.09
CA THR A 318 18.04 4.19 -3.20
C THR A 318 19.39 4.15 -2.50
N VAL A 319 19.55 3.19 -1.59
CA VAL A 319 20.83 2.86 -0.98
C VAL A 319 21.34 1.59 -1.65
N PRO A 320 22.52 1.60 -2.29
CA PRO A 320 23.08 0.41 -2.91
C PRO A 320 23.19 -0.75 -1.93
N LYS A 321 22.81 -1.94 -2.39
CA LYS A 321 22.97 -3.18 -1.63
C LYS A 321 24.45 -3.56 -1.60
N GLY A 322 24.99 -3.73 -0.39
CA GLY A 322 26.32 -4.29 -0.19
C GLY A 322 26.33 -5.81 -0.33
N PRO A 323 27.51 -6.45 -0.30
CA PRO A 323 27.65 -7.91 -0.37
C PRO A 323 26.86 -8.66 0.70
N ASP A 324 26.60 -8.01 1.84
CA ASP A 324 25.88 -8.58 2.97
C ASP A 324 24.34 -8.41 2.89
N ASP A 325 23.82 -7.55 2.01
CA ASP A 325 22.39 -7.21 1.85
C ASP A 325 21.67 -8.09 0.81
N VAL A 326 21.91 -9.40 0.86
CA VAL A 326 21.24 -10.34 -0.06
C VAL A 326 19.87 -10.73 0.50
N ASP A 327 18.81 -10.41 -0.23
CA ASP A 327 17.44 -10.82 0.15
C ASP A 327 17.37 -12.34 0.21
N GLY A 328 16.78 -12.85 1.30
CA GLY A 328 16.74 -14.28 1.57
C GLY A 328 18.07 -14.87 2.04
N ARG A 329 19.12 -14.10 2.35
CA ARG A 329 20.32 -14.64 3.01
C ARG A 329 19.95 -15.35 4.31
N ILE A 330 20.47 -16.56 4.50
CA ILE A 330 20.25 -17.37 5.70
C ILE A 330 21.57 -17.80 6.35
N THR A 331 21.49 -18.22 7.61
CA THR A 331 22.49 -19.10 8.24
C THR A 331 21.87 -20.43 8.59
N VAL A 332 22.71 -21.46 8.65
CA VAL A 332 22.34 -22.82 9.06
C VAL A 332 23.35 -23.26 10.11
N SER A 333 22.88 -23.82 11.21
CA SER A 333 23.70 -24.42 12.26
C SER A 333 23.07 -25.72 12.77
N GLY A 334 23.84 -26.51 13.53
CA GLY A 334 23.43 -27.83 14.01
C GLY A 334 23.98 -28.97 13.14
N GLY A 335 23.23 -30.05 13.03
CA GLY A 335 23.69 -31.29 12.40
C GLY A 335 24.43 -32.25 13.34
N GLU A 336 24.25 -32.07 14.65
CA GLU A 336 24.70 -33.00 15.69
C GLU A 336 23.70 -34.14 15.85
N LEU A 337 24.19 -35.34 16.18
CA LEU A 337 23.34 -36.51 16.40
C LEU A 337 22.50 -36.35 17.67
N GLN A 338 21.19 -36.51 17.53
CA GLN A 338 20.23 -36.27 18.62
C GLN A 338 19.89 -37.53 19.42
N ASN A 339 20.27 -38.70 18.92
CA ASN A 339 19.94 -40.00 19.52
C ASN A 339 21.14 -40.96 19.45
N PRO A 340 22.26 -40.64 20.13
CA PRO A 340 23.42 -41.51 20.17
C PRO A 340 23.09 -42.85 20.85
N GLN A 341 23.70 -43.93 20.36
CA GLN A 341 23.59 -45.27 20.94
C GLN A 341 24.88 -45.65 21.67
N THR A 342 24.75 -46.37 22.80
CA THR A 342 25.89 -46.83 23.62
C THR A 342 26.35 -48.24 23.29
N ASP A 343 25.48 -49.05 22.66
CA ASP A 343 25.70 -50.50 22.47
C ASP A 343 26.14 -50.82 21.02
N GLY A 344 26.68 -49.81 20.31
CA GLY A 344 27.03 -49.88 18.89
C GLY A 344 25.83 -49.68 17.95
N TYR A 345 26.12 -49.48 16.66
CA TYR A 345 25.12 -49.24 15.62
C TYR A 345 24.96 -50.46 14.69
N GLN A 346 23.76 -50.64 14.14
CA GLN A 346 23.43 -51.69 13.17
C GLN A 346 22.67 -51.14 11.96
N VAL A 347 22.62 -51.95 10.89
CA VAL A 347 21.89 -51.59 9.67
C VAL A 347 20.40 -51.43 10.00
N GLY A 348 19.80 -50.34 9.55
CA GLY A 348 18.41 -50.00 9.82
C GLY A 348 18.20 -49.05 11.00
N ASP A 349 19.22 -48.77 11.82
CA ASP A 349 19.14 -47.72 12.84
C ASP A 349 18.90 -46.36 12.20
N VAL A 350 18.12 -45.52 12.88
CA VAL A 350 17.75 -44.18 12.40
C VAL A 350 18.52 -43.12 13.18
N LEU A 351 19.47 -42.48 12.52
CA LEU A 351 20.18 -41.30 13.05
C LEU A 351 19.32 -40.05 12.84
N ARG A 352 19.10 -39.23 13.87
CA ARG A 352 18.29 -38.00 13.82
C ARG A 352 19.15 -36.77 14.03
N PHE A 353 18.87 -35.72 13.26
CA PHE A 353 19.64 -34.48 13.25
C PHE A 353 18.69 -33.28 13.36
N HIS A 354 19.11 -32.27 14.12
CA HIS A 354 18.41 -31.00 14.22
C HIS A 354 19.21 -29.88 13.55
N TYR A 355 18.51 -28.97 12.87
CA TYR A 355 19.11 -27.81 12.22
C TYR A 355 18.37 -26.54 12.61
N GLN A 356 19.11 -25.50 12.99
CA GLN A 356 18.56 -24.17 13.18
C GLN A 356 18.87 -23.32 11.94
N VAL A 357 17.85 -22.66 11.40
CA VAL A 357 17.96 -21.79 10.24
C VAL A 357 17.49 -20.40 10.61
N THR A 358 18.29 -19.39 10.31
CA THR A 358 17.96 -17.98 10.57
C THR A 358 17.98 -17.17 9.29
N ASN A 359 16.91 -16.42 9.02
CA ASN A 359 16.88 -15.42 7.95
C ASN A 359 17.66 -14.18 8.39
N LEU A 360 18.77 -13.89 7.74
CA LEU A 360 19.58 -12.71 7.98
C LEU A 360 19.13 -11.49 7.18
N SER A 361 18.10 -11.61 6.34
CA SER A 361 17.60 -10.51 5.53
C SER A 361 16.34 -9.87 6.12
N ASP A 362 15.99 -8.70 5.60
CA ASP A 362 14.73 -7.99 5.90
C ASP A 362 13.58 -8.41 4.98
N ALA A 363 13.81 -9.36 4.08
CA ALA A 363 12.81 -9.90 3.19
C ALA A 363 12.31 -11.26 3.70
N THR A 364 11.00 -11.49 3.60
CA THR A 364 10.42 -12.82 3.83
C THR A 364 10.98 -13.80 2.80
N THR A 365 11.37 -15.00 3.22
CA THR A 365 12.01 -15.99 2.36
C THR A 365 11.39 -17.38 2.46
N THR A 366 11.57 -18.19 1.42
CA THR A 366 11.28 -19.64 1.46
C THR A 366 12.59 -20.40 1.48
N VAL A 367 12.75 -21.32 2.43
CA VAL A 367 13.95 -22.15 2.58
C VAL A 367 13.64 -23.61 2.22
N LEU A 368 14.43 -24.18 1.33
CA LEU A 368 14.35 -25.56 0.86
C LEU A 368 15.71 -26.27 1.07
N PRO A 369 15.78 -27.27 1.97
CA PRO A 369 16.96 -28.11 2.10
C PRO A 369 16.96 -29.33 1.18
N THR A 370 18.16 -29.75 0.82
CA THR A 370 18.49 -31.00 0.14
C THR A 370 19.76 -31.60 0.74
N GLY A 371 20.10 -32.85 0.46
CA GLY A 371 21.31 -33.46 1.02
C GLY A 371 21.26 -34.99 1.04
N ASN A 372 22.15 -35.59 1.84
CA ASN A 372 22.20 -37.04 2.05
C ASN A 372 21.28 -37.53 3.20
N LEU A 373 20.27 -36.75 3.58
CA LEU A 373 19.29 -37.09 4.62
C LEU A 373 17.88 -37.20 4.04
N ARG A 374 17.02 -37.95 4.73
CA ARG A 374 15.56 -37.96 4.53
C ARG A 374 14.90 -36.80 5.27
N ASN A 375 13.66 -36.52 4.89
CA ASN A 375 12.82 -35.46 5.45
C ASN A 375 13.43 -34.05 5.29
N LEU A 376 14.15 -33.82 4.20
CA LEU A 376 14.63 -32.49 3.83
C LEU A 376 13.72 -31.86 2.76
N ASP A 377 13.49 -32.59 1.66
CA ASP A 377 12.82 -32.09 0.47
C ASP A 377 11.36 -32.60 0.39
N PRO A 378 10.34 -31.72 0.29
CA PRO A 378 8.95 -32.10 0.07
C PRO A 378 8.68 -32.85 -1.23
N ALA A 379 9.58 -32.80 -2.22
CA ALA A 379 9.46 -33.64 -3.43
C ALA A 379 9.73 -35.12 -3.14
N VAL A 380 10.40 -35.41 -2.03
CA VAL A 380 10.86 -36.74 -1.65
C VAL A 380 10.09 -37.28 -0.44
N ASP A 381 9.81 -36.43 0.56
CA ASP A 381 9.19 -36.81 1.83
C ASP A 381 8.04 -35.87 2.22
N ALA A 382 6.90 -36.43 2.61
CA ALA A 382 5.73 -35.65 3.03
C ALA A 382 6.00 -34.81 4.29
N VAL A 383 6.78 -35.34 5.24
CA VAL A 383 7.32 -34.60 6.39
C VAL A 383 8.70 -34.11 6.02
N ASN A 384 8.94 -32.80 6.11
CA ASN A 384 10.19 -32.22 5.65
C ASN A 384 10.59 -30.93 6.37
N CYS A 385 11.83 -30.52 6.16
CA CYS A 385 12.42 -29.29 6.71
C CYS A 385 12.13 -28.02 5.89
N ARG A 386 11.33 -28.06 4.81
CA ARG A 386 11.05 -26.84 4.04
C ARG A 386 10.23 -25.86 4.88
N PHE A 387 10.66 -24.61 4.95
CA PHE A 387 9.91 -23.53 5.58
C PHE A 387 9.44 -22.51 4.53
N ARG A 388 8.14 -22.25 4.47
CA ARG A 388 7.55 -21.22 3.61
C ARG A 388 7.34 -19.94 4.40
N ASN A 389 7.65 -18.81 3.79
CA ASN A 389 7.44 -17.48 4.38
C ASN A 389 8.14 -17.28 5.74
N LEU A 390 9.40 -17.71 5.86
CA LEU A 390 10.24 -17.36 7.01
C LEU A 390 10.39 -15.84 7.02
N ALA A 391 9.81 -15.19 8.03
CA ALA A 391 9.79 -13.74 8.13
C ALA A 391 11.22 -13.16 8.19
N ALA A 392 11.31 -11.87 7.89
CA ALA A 392 12.51 -11.08 8.12
C ALA A 392 13.07 -11.32 9.53
N ARG A 393 14.39 -11.53 9.63
CA ARG A 393 15.10 -11.72 10.92
C ARG A 393 14.59 -12.88 11.80
N ALA A 394 13.74 -13.76 11.30
CA ALA A 394 13.19 -14.89 12.04
C ALA A 394 14.04 -16.16 11.91
N SER A 395 13.83 -17.10 12.82
CA SER A 395 14.49 -18.41 12.80
C SER A 395 13.48 -19.55 12.99
N TYR A 396 13.84 -20.74 12.54
CA TYR A 396 13.13 -21.99 12.87
C TYR A 396 14.11 -23.14 13.09
N THR A 397 13.64 -24.18 13.75
CA THR A 397 14.40 -25.42 13.95
C THR A 397 13.73 -26.55 13.17
N CYS A 398 14.47 -27.21 12.28
CA CYS A 398 14.03 -28.48 11.73
C CYS A 398 14.44 -29.64 12.65
N THR A 399 13.48 -30.48 13.00
CA THR A 399 13.68 -31.66 13.85
C THR A 399 13.42 -33.01 13.16
N PHE A 400 13.13 -32.99 11.86
CA PHE A 400 12.69 -34.18 11.12
C PHE A 400 13.81 -34.89 10.35
N ALA A 401 14.95 -34.22 10.14
CA ALA A 401 16.05 -34.72 9.32
C ALA A 401 16.64 -36.01 9.91
N ASN A 402 16.78 -37.04 9.08
CA ASN A 402 17.29 -38.33 9.54
C ASN A 402 18.00 -39.12 8.44
N HIS A 403 18.79 -40.11 8.84
CA HIS A 403 19.41 -41.09 7.97
C HIS A 403 19.18 -42.50 8.52
N VAL A 404 18.85 -43.44 7.63
CA VAL A 404 18.73 -44.86 8.00
C VAL A 404 20.06 -45.53 7.65
N LEU A 405 20.75 -46.05 8.66
CA LEU A 405 22.06 -46.66 8.47
C LEU A 405 22.01 -47.83 7.49
N THR A 406 22.93 -47.81 6.55
CA THR A 406 23.12 -48.84 5.54
C THR A 406 24.32 -49.72 5.89
N ARG A 407 24.48 -50.84 5.18
CA ARG A 407 25.69 -51.66 5.31
C ARG A 407 26.95 -50.86 4.97
N ALA A 408 26.89 -50.01 3.95
CA ALA A 408 28.01 -49.20 3.51
C ALA A 408 28.46 -48.18 4.57
N ASP A 409 27.54 -47.61 5.35
CA ASP A 409 27.88 -46.67 6.43
C ASP A 409 28.68 -47.37 7.54
N LEU A 410 28.27 -48.60 7.92
CA LEU A 410 28.98 -49.40 8.91
C LEU A 410 30.35 -49.86 8.39
N ASP A 411 30.43 -50.26 7.13
CA ASP A 411 31.70 -50.66 6.50
C ASP A 411 32.68 -49.47 6.43
N ALA A 412 32.17 -48.24 6.25
CA ALA A 412 32.94 -47.01 6.32
C ALA A 412 33.30 -46.58 7.76
N GLY A 413 32.64 -47.16 8.76
CA GLY A 413 32.82 -46.88 10.18
C GLY A 413 32.32 -45.51 10.65
N HIS A 414 31.64 -44.75 9.78
CA HIS A 414 31.12 -43.42 10.12
C HIS A 414 30.01 -42.96 9.17
N PHE A 415 29.28 -41.95 9.60
CA PHE A 415 28.36 -41.19 8.76
C PHE A 415 28.54 -39.68 9.00
N THR A 416 28.53 -38.88 7.94
CA THR A 416 28.57 -37.41 8.04
C THR A 416 27.37 -36.81 7.31
N PRO A 417 26.49 -36.06 8.01
CA PRO A 417 25.37 -35.40 7.37
C PRO A 417 25.86 -34.21 6.54
N VAL A 418 25.48 -34.16 5.28
CA VAL A 418 25.80 -33.08 4.34
C VAL A 418 24.51 -32.55 3.74
N THR A 419 24.28 -31.25 3.87
CA THR A 419 23.04 -30.59 3.48
C THR A 419 23.33 -29.31 2.67
N ARG A 420 22.40 -28.96 1.81
CA ARG A 420 22.38 -27.72 1.02
C ARG A 420 21.03 -27.04 1.22
N TRP A 421 21.06 -25.79 1.67
CA TRP A 421 19.88 -25.00 1.99
C TRP A 421 19.75 -23.86 0.98
N THR A 422 18.74 -23.93 0.12
CA THR A 422 18.43 -22.88 -0.85
C THR A 422 17.34 -21.99 -0.29
N SER A 423 17.63 -20.69 -0.19
CA SER A 423 16.68 -19.68 0.28
C SER A 423 16.33 -18.75 -0.87
N THR A 424 15.04 -18.53 -1.10
CA THR A 424 14.52 -17.72 -2.21
C THR A 424 13.62 -16.61 -1.68
N SER A 425 13.96 -15.37 -2.03
CA SER A 425 13.17 -14.18 -1.70
C SER A 425 13.00 -13.32 -2.96
N GLY A 426 11.78 -13.26 -3.49
CA GLY A 426 11.52 -12.65 -4.80
C GLY A 426 12.36 -13.29 -5.90
N ALA A 427 13.17 -12.49 -6.58
CA ALA A 427 14.12 -12.97 -7.60
C ALA A 427 15.50 -13.37 -7.01
N SER A 428 15.76 -13.08 -5.74
CA SER A 428 17.02 -13.37 -5.09
C SER A 428 17.07 -14.82 -4.58
N VAL A 429 18.20 -15.48 -4.83
CA VAL A 429 18.47 -16.84 -4.36
C VAL A 429 19.80 -16.84 -3.62
N SER A 430 19.82 -17.42 -2.43
CA SER A 430 21.04 -17.68 -1.66
C SER A 430 21.13 -19.15 -1.31
N VAL A 431 22.36 -19.66 -1.19
CA VAL A 431 22.63 -21.08 -0.92
C VAL A 431 23.63 -21.20 0.21
N VAL A 432 23.35 -22.08 1.17
CA VAL A 432 24.27 -22.45 2.25
C VAL A 432 24.50 -23.95 2.21
N ASP A 433 25.73 -24.35 1.93
CA ASP A 433 26.18 -25.73 2.10
C ASP A 433 26.65 -25.92 3.54
N HIS A 434 26.17 -26.97 4.21
CA HIS A 434 26.43 -27.24 5.62
C HIS A 434 26.74 -28.72 5.84
N THR A 435 27.90 -28.98 6.45
CA THR A 435 28.35 -30.30 6.87
C THR A 435 28.21 -30.38 8.38
N GLY A 436 27.37 -31.28 8.87
CA GLY A 436 27.21 -31.51 10.31
C GLY A 436 28.32 -32.39 10.88
N GLU A 437 28.20 -32.71 12.16
CA GLU A 437 29.21 -33.47 12.89
C GLU A 437 29.31 -34.91 12.34
N ARG A 438 30.53 -35.41 12.22
CA ARG A 438 30.78 -36.82 11.88
C ARG A 438 30.33 -37.69 13.04
N VAL A 439 29.44 -38.64 12.75
CA VAL A 439 29.03 -39.70 13.67
C VAL A 439 29.94 -40.89 13.45
N ASP A 440 30.75 -41.24 14.45
CA ASP A 440 31.52 -42.48 14.43
C ASP A 440 30.59 -43.66 14.76
N LEU A 441 30.63 -44.70 13.92
CA LEU A 441 29.74 -45.85 13.99
C LEU A 441 30.45 -47.12 14.51
N THR A 442 31.77 -47.05 14.67
CA THR A 442 32.60 -48.10 15.26
C THR A 442 32.57 -47.97 16.78
N GLY A 443 31.94 -48.93 17.45
CA GLY A 443 32.10 -49.14 18.90
C GLY A 443 33.41 -49.86 19.23
#